data_AF-A0A6J4EE55-F1
#
_entry.id   AF-A0A6J4EE55-F1
#
_cell.length_a   1.000
_cell.length_b   1.000
_cell.length_c   1.000
_cell.angle_alpha   90.00
_cell.angle_beta   90.00
_cell.angle_gamma   90.00
#
_symmetry.space_group_name_H-M   'P 1'
#
loop_
_entity.id
_entity.type
_entity.pdbx_description
1 polymer ?
#
loop_
_entity_poly.entity_id
_entity_poly.type
_entity_poly.pdbx_seq_one_letter_code
_entity_poly.pdbx_strand_id
1 'polypeptide(L)'
;MNFLFSWHGAPAISDRSLGADFDEEVKSAILSGLPVNETIKRYSSHWGRQHEFLARLYQNIWERKLPVDMFSPILIDSPFSIKFEDALDHYAHLFREVEK
;
A
#
# COMPACT_ATOMS: atom_id res chain seq x y z
N MET A 1 -13.83 3.02 7.42
CA MET A 1 -12.75 3.54 8.29
C MET A 1 -11.53 3.80 7.40
N ASN A 2 -10.95 5.01 7.45
CA ASN A 2 -9.88 5.42 6.53
C ASN A 2 -8.52 4.87 7.00
N PHE A 3 -8.30 3.57 6.79
CA PHE A 3 -7.12 2.86 7.30
C PHE A 3 -5.80 3.46 6.81
N LEU A 4 -5.75 3.95 5.56
CA LEU A 4 -4.53 4.49 4.96
C LEU A 4 -3.92 5.62 5.80
N PHE A 5 -4.74 6.58 6.27
CA PHE A 5 -4.27 7.69 7.10
C PHE A 5 -3.89 7.23 8.52
N SER A 6 -4.56 6.24 9.10
CA SER A 6 -4.19 5.75 10.43
C SER A 6 -2.84 5.03 10.46
N TRP A 7 -2.47 4.37 9.35
CA TRP A 7 -1.28 3.52 9.31
C TRP A 7 -0.01 4.22 8.81
N HIS A 8 -0.10 5.39 8.15
CA HIS A 8 1.09 6.06 7.61
C HIS A 8 2.14 6.39 8.68
N GLY A 9 1.72 6.77 9.90
CA GLY A 9 2.59 7.10 11.03
C GLY A 9 2.80 5.95 12.02
N ALA A 10 2.27 4.76 11.76
CA ALA A 10 2.38 3.64 12.69
C ALA A 10 3.81 3.08 12.73
N PRO A 11 4.27 2.54 13.87
CA PRO A 11 5.51 1.77 13.91
C PRO A 11 5.46 0.61 12.92
N ALA A 12 6.44 0.55 12.02
CA ALA A 12 6.60 -0.50 11.03
C ALA A 12 7.90 -1.27 11.28
N ILE A 13 8.20 -2.22 10.39
CA ILE A 13 9.37 -3.10 10.46
C ILE A 13 10.64 -2.26 10.59
N SER A 14 11.34 -2.37 11.73
CA SER A 14 12.58 -1.64 11.98
C SER A 14 13.79 -2.27 11.29
N ASP A 15 13.74 -3.58 11.03
CA ASP A 15 14.78 -4.31 10.31
C ASP A 15 14.69 -3.98 8.80
N ARG A 16 15.76 -3.38 8.27
CA ARG A 16 15.81 -2.93 6.88
C ARG A 16 15.80 -4.09 5.89
N SER A 17 16.49 -5.19 6.19
CA SER A 17 16.55 -6.34 5.28
C SER A 17 15.19 -6.99 5.20
N LEU A 18 14.58 -7.27 6.36
CA LEU A 18 13.24 -7.85 6.43
C LEU A 18 12.19 -6.97 5.75
N GLY A 19 12.29 -5.64 5.93
CA GLY A 19 11.41 -4.69 5.27
C GLY A 19 11.57 -4.71 3.75
N ALA A 20 12.79 -4.76 3.23
CA ALA A 20 13.05 -4.81 1.80
C ALA A 20 12.54 -6.12 1.17
N ASP A 21 12.79 -7.25 1.82
CA ASP A 21 12.32 -8.56 1.34
C ASP A 21 10.78 -8.60 1.29
N PHE A 22 10.13 -8.10 2.35
CA PHE A 22 8.67 -7.98 2.40
C PHE A 22 8.13 -7.06 1.31
N ASP A 23 8.74 -5.90 1.10
CA ASP A 23 8.30 -4.91 0.10
C ASP A 23 8.33 -5.49 -1.32
N GLU A 24 9.43 -6.18 -1.70
CA GLU A 24 9.57 -6.83 -3.01
C GLU A 24 8.55 -7.96 -3.19
N GLU A 25 8.30 -8.75 -2.16
CA GLU A 25 7.35 -9.86 -2.24
C GLU A 25 5.89 -9.38 -2.33
N VAL A 26 5.55 -8.31 -1.59
CA VAL A 26 4.25 -7.63 -1.73
C VAL A 26 4.07 -7.07 -3.13
N LYS A 27 5.09 -6.39 -3.67
CA LYS A 27 5.05 -5.84 -5.02
C LYS A 27 4.87 -6.94 -6.06
N SER A 28 5.61 -8.04 -5.93
CA SER A 28 5.48 -9.21 -6.80
C SER A 28 4.07 -9.82 -6.75
N ALA A 29 3.49 -9.97 -5.56
CA ALA A 29 2.12 -10.46 -5.38
C ALA A 29 1.10 -9.55 -6.10
N ILE A 30 1.21 -8.24 -5.91
CA ILE A 30 0.32 -7.26 -6.57
C ILE A 30 0.42 -7.37 -8.08
N LEU A 31 1.64 -7.36 -8.63
CA LEU A 31 1.88 -7.47 -10.08
C LEU A 31 1.38 -8.80 -10.66
N SER A 32 1.34 -9.85 -9.85
CA SER A 32 0.83 -11.17 -10.22
C SER A 32 -0.69 -11.30 -10.03
N GLY A 33 -1.38 -10.25 -9.60
CA GLY A 33 -2.82 -10.28 -9.32
C GLY A 33 -3.20 -11.16 -8.12
N LEU A 34 -2.26 -11.38 -7.19
CA LEU A 34 -2.50 -12.15 -5.98
C LEU A 34 -2.90 -11.24 -4.82
N PRO A 35 -3.83 -11.67 -3.94
CA PRO A 35 -4.10 -11.00 -2.68
C PRO A 35 -2.84 -10.89 -1.80
N VAL A 36 -2.64 -9.74 -1.18
CA VAL A 36 -1.47 -9.48 -0.32
C VAL A 36 -1.62 -10.04 1.09
N ASN A 37 -2.84 -10.42 1.50
CA ASN A 37 -3.12 -10.99 2.82
C ASN A 37 -2.32 -12.27 3.08
N GLU A 38 -2.10 -13.13 2.08
CA GLU A 38 -1.31 -14.35 2.22
C GLU A 38 0.17 -14.05 2.51
N THR A 39 0.73 -13.03 1.84
CA THR A 39 2.09 -12.55 2.13
C THR A 39 2.17 -11.99 3.55
N ILE A 40 1.20 -11.15 3.96
CA ILE A 40 1.15 -10.63 5.32
C ILE A 40 1.06 -11.77 6.34
N LYS A 41 0.16 -12.75 6.16
CA LYS A 41 0.00 -13.89 7.07
C LYS A 41 1.28 -14.71 7.19
N ARG A 42 1.96 -14.99 6.08
CA ARG A 42 3.22 -15.77 6.08
C ARG A 42 4.29 -15.08 6.91
N TYR A 43 4.55 -13.80 6.63
CA TYR A 43 5.54 -13.02 7.39
C TYR A 43 5.12 -12.86 8.86
N SER A 44 3.84 -12.57 9.10
CA SER A 44 3.30 -12.46 10.46
C SER A 44 3.48 -13.74 11.26
N SER A 45 3.31 -14.91 10.64
CA SER A 45 3.46 -16.21 11.30
C SER A 45 4.92 -16.53 11.61
N HIS A 46 5.84 -16.08 10.77
CA HIS A 46 7.27 -16.34 10.95
C HIS A 46 7.93 -15.39 11.96
N TRP A 47 7.54 -14.11 11.98
CA TRP A 47 8.15 -13.08 12.85
C TRP A 47 7.26 -12.61 14.02
N GLY A 48 5.97 -12.96 14.05
CA GLY A 48 5.05 -12.66 15.15
C GLY A 48 4.54 -11.21 15.21
N ARG A 49 4.73 -10.40 14.17
CA ARG A 49 4.53 -8.92 14.20
C ARG A 49 3.59 -8.41 13.11
N GLN A 50 2.40 -8.99 13.01
CA GLN A 50 1.43 -8.69 11.92
C GLN A 50 1.15 -7.20 11.73
N HIS A 51 1.05 -6.46 12.82
CA HIS A 51 0.78 -5.02 12.83
C HIS A 51 1.89 -4.22 12.13
N GLU A 52 3.17 -4.61 12.27
CA GLU A 52 4.29 -3.94 11.61
C GLU A 52 4.26 -4.17 10.08
N PHE A 53 3.89 -5.38 9.63
CA PHE A 53 3.75 -5.70 8.21
C PHE A 53 2.56 -5.00 7.57
N LEU A 54 1.43 -4.91 8.28
CA LEU A 54 0.28 -4.11 7.84
C LEU A 54 0.62 -2.62 7.74
N ALA A 55 1.28 -2.07 8.77
CA ALA A 55 1.77 -0.70 8.75
C ALA A 55 2.67 -0.44 7.55
N ARG A 56 3.64 -1.35 7.30
CA ARG A 56 4.56 -1.25 6.16
C ARG A 56 3.84 -1.27 4.82
N LEU A 57 2.86 -2.17 4.63
CA LEU A 57 2.04 -2.21 3.42
C LEU A 57 1.37 -0.85 3.16
N TYR A 58 0.66 -0.31 4.15
CA TYR A 58 -0.06 0.96 4.00
C TYR A 58 0.88 2.16 3.82
N GLN A 59 2.05 2.16 4.46
CA GLN A 59 3.10 3.16 4.24
C GLN A 59 3.61 3.12 2.80
N ASN A 60 3.88 1.93 2.24
CA ASN A 60 4.31 1.81 0.85
C ASN A 60 3.24 2.27 -0.15
N ILE A 61 1.96 2.04 0.14
CA ILE A 61 0.85 2.57 -0.67
C ILE A 61 0.83 4.10 -0.58
N TRP A 62 0.91 4.65 0.64
CA TRP A 62 0.92 6.10 0.89
C TRP A 62 2.10 6.80 0.19
N GLU A 63 3.29 6.21 0.25
CA GLU A 63 4.51 6.69 -0.40
C GLU A 63 4.56 6.40 -1.91
N ARG A 64 3.47 5.87 -2.50
CA ARG A 64 3.35 5.56 -3.95
C ARG A 64 4.42 4.58 -4.46
N LYS A 65 4.96 3.74 -3.58
CA LYS A 65 5.93 2.68 -3.95
C LYS A 65 5.27 1.45 -4.56
N LEU A 66 3.96 1.28 -4.36
CA LEU A 66 3.18 0.18 -4.90
C LEU A 66 2.21 0.69 -5.99
N PRO A 67 2.07 -0.03 -7.11
CA PRO A 67 1.20 0.36 -8.22
C PRO A 67 -0.25 -0.01 -7.89
N VAL A 68 -0.86 0.69 -6.93
CA VAL A 68 -2.21 0.41 -6.44
C VAL A 68 -3.11 1.61 -6.72
N ASP A 69 -4.31 1.32 -7.21
CA ASP A 69 -5.39 2.27 -7.35
C ASP A 69 -5.88 2.72 -5.96
N MET A 70 -5.71 4.01 -5.67
CA MET A 70 -6.15 4.61 -4.40
C MET A 70 -7.56 5.22 -4.47
N PHE A 71 -8.20 5.21 -5.64
CA PHE A 71 -9.57 5.68 -5.83
C PHE A 71 -10.60 4.58 -5.54
N SER A 72 -10.13 3.32 -5.48
CA SER A 72 -10.91 2.15 -5.09
C SER A 72 -10.61 1.74 -3.64
N PRO A 73 -11.53 1.05 -2.94
CA PRO A 73 -11.26 0.49 -1.62
C PRO A 73 -10.05 -0.45 -1.63
N ILE A 74 -9.11 -0.25 -0.70
CA ILE A 74 -7.95 -1.14 -0.51
C ILE A 74 -8.39 -2.35 0.31
N LEU A 75 -8.60 -3.49 -0.37
CA LEU A 75 -9.03 -4.75 0.23
C LEU A 75 -7.88 -5.76 0.20
N ILE A 76 -7.18 -5.94 1.32
CA ILE A 76 -5.97 -6.80 1.38
C ILE A 76 -6.25 -8.28 1.07
N ASP A 77 -7.51 -8.72 1.25
CA ASP A 77 -7.97 -10.08 0.99
C ASP A 77 -8.40 -10.31 -0.47
N SER A 78 -8.22 -9.31 -1.33
CA SER A 78 -8.55 -9.39 -2.76
C SER A 78 -7.41 -8.84 -3.61
N PRO A 79 -7.30 -9.23 -4.89
CA PRO A 79 -6.33 -8.63 -5.80
C PRO A 79 -6.53 -7.13 -5.89
N PHE A 80 -5.44 -6.38 -5.81
CA PHE A 80 -5.49 -4.93 -5.99
C PHE A 80 -5.72 -4.55 -7.46
N SER A 81 -6.46 -3.47 -7.67
CA SER A 81 -6.51 -2.80 -8.97
C SER A 81 -5.16 -2.09 -9.21
N ILE A 82 -4.49 -2.40 -10.32
CA ILE A 82 -3.17 -1.85 -10.67
C ILE A 82 -3.29 -0.54 -11.46
N LYS A 83 -4.49 0.07 -11.52
CA LYS A 83 -4.66 1.36 -12.18
C LYS A 83 -3.99 2.47 -11.36
N PHE A 84 -2.75 2.76 -11.70
CA PHE A 84 -2.07 3.96 -11.24
C PHE A 84 -2.66 5.14 -12.01
N GLU A 85 -3.69 5.77 -11.43
CA GLU A 85 -4.03 7.14 -11.76
C GLU A 85 -3.33 8.03 -10.72
N ASP A 86 -2.63 9.07 -11.17
CA ASP A 86 -2.00 10.01 -10.26
C ASP A 86 -3.07 10.91 -9.64
N ALA A 87 -3.02 11.09 -8.33
CA ALA A 87 -3.99 11.93 -7.63
C ALA A 87 -3.92 13.40 -8.08
N LEU A 88 -2.73 13.91 -8.40
CA LEU A 88 -2.54 15.25 -8.91
C LEU A 88 -3.14 15.40 -10.31
N ASP A 89 -2.99 14.39 -11.16
CA ASP A 89 -3.60 14.39 -12.50
C ASP A 89 -5.12 14.32 -12.41
N HIS A 90 -5.65 13.41 -11.59
CA HIS A 90 -7.09 13.23 -11.40
C HIS A 90 -7.75 14.51 -10.87
N TYR A 91 -7.13 15.13 -9.84
CA TYR A 91 -7.64 16.34 -9.22
C TYR A 91 -7.10 17.64 -9.82
N ALA A 92 -6.35 17.59 -10.94
CA ALA A 92 -5.78 18.78 -11.59
C ALA A 92 -6.86 19.83 -11.92
N HIS A 93 -8.08 19.38 -12.20
CA HIS A 93 -9.23 20.26 -12.46
C HIS A 93 -9.61 21.17 -11.28
N LEU A 94 -9.29 20.80 -10.04
CA LEU A 94 -9.52 21.61 -8.84
C LEU A 94 -8.53 22.76 -8.70
N PHE A 95 -7.38 22.70 -9.40
CA PHE A 95 -6.30 23.67 -9.30
C PHE A 95 -6.18 24.57 -10.53
N ARG A 96 -7.08 24.43 -11.52
CA ARG A 96 -7.13 25.36 -12.65
C ARG A 96 -7.72 26.68 -12.17
N GLU A 97 -6.96 27.76 -12.28
CA GLU A 97 -7.48 29.10 -12.10
C GLU A 97 -8.58 29.34 -13.14
N VAL A 98 -9.74 29.81 -12.67
CA VAL A 98 -10.79 30.32 -13.56
C VAL A 98 -10.28 31.68 -14.04
N GLU A 99 -9.67 31.73 -15.22
CA GLU A 99 -9.43 33.01 -15.89
C GLU A 99 -10.76 33.75 -16.00
N LYS A 100 -10.83 34.94 -15.38
CA LYS A 100 -11.98 35.84 -15.41
C LYS A 100 -11.93 36.74 -16.64
#